data_AF-A0A2K5ZP63-F1
#
_entry.id   AF-A0A2K5ZP63-F1
#
_cell.length_a   1.000
_cell.length_b   1.000
_cell.length_c   1.000
_cell.angle_alpha   90.00
_cell.angle_beta   90.00
_cell.angle_gamma   90.00
#
_symmetry.space_group_name_H-M   'P 1'
#
loop_
_entity.id
_entity.type
_entity.pdbx_description
1 polymer ?
#
loop_
_entity_poly.entity_id
_entity_poly.type
_entity_poly.pdbx_seq_one_letter_code
_entity_poly.pdbx_strand_id
1 'polypeptide(L)'
;MPGFSNSNSGSTGFISFSACVTSGMDTASSVALDLVESQTEVSSEYSMDKAMVEFATMDRQLNHYVKAVQSTINHKKFLALQSKNSDVDFQNNGKLLVFKQQLKELKKQYGLQADREADGTEGVDEDMIVTQSQTNFICPITQLEMKKPVKNKVCGHTYEEEDIVCIIESKHKQKKKACCPKIGCSHIGVRKSNLIQDEVLRRTIENHNKKRLHSK
;
A
#
# COMPACT_ATOMS: atom_id res chain seq x y z
N MET A 1 -26.74 14.37 -26.48
CA MET A 1 -26.35 14.19 -25.06
C MET A 1 -26.52 15.53 -24.36
N PRO A 2 -27.39 15.68 -23.35
CA PRO A 2 -27.60 16.96 -22.70
C PRO A 2 -26.43 17.23 -21.73
N GLY A 3 -25.82 18.40 -21.87
CA GLY A 3 -24.77 18.88 -20.98
C GLY A 3 -25.32 19.16 -19.59
N PHE A 4 -24.58 18.73 -18.58
CA PHE A 4 -24.85 19.07 -17.19
C PHE A 4 -24.65 20.57 -16.99
N SER A 5 -25.77 21.28 -16.87
CA SER A 5 -25.82 22.70 -16.53
C SER A 5 -25.18 22.92 -15.17
N ASN A 6 -24.16 23.77 -15.19
CA ASN A 6 -23.35 24.19 -14.06
C ASN A 6 -24.24 24.68 -12.89
N SER A 7 -24.22 23.99 -11.76
CA SER A 7 -24.99 24.32 -10.55
C SER A 7 -24.39 25.54 -9.84
N ASN A 8 -24.53 26.72 -10.45
CA ASN A 8 -24.04 27.99 -9.88
C ASN A 8 -25.16 28.81 -9.22
N SER A 9 -26.40 28.32 -9.23
CA SER A 9 -27.58 29.03 -8.70
C SER A 9 -27.70 28.95 -7.17
N GLY A 10 -27.13 27.92 -6.54
CA GLY A 10 -27.15 27.78 -5.08
C GLY A 10 -26.19 28.76 -4.39
N SER A 11 -24.96 28.89 -4.91
CA SER A 11 -23.94 29.79 -4.33
C SER A 11 -24.36 31.26 -4.38
N THR A 12 -25.01 31.70 -5.45
CA THR A 12 -25.51 33.07 -5.59
C THR A 12 -26.58 33.42 -4.56
N GLY A 13 -27.43 32.45 -4.18
CA GLY A 13 -28.46 32.64 -3.14
C GLY A 13 -27.86 32.82 -1.74
N PHE A 14 -26.84 32.05 -1.38
CA PHE A 14 -26.16 32.18 -0.09
C PHE A 14 -25.37 33.49 0.03
N ILE A 15 -24.73 33.92 -1.06
CA ILE A 15 -24.04 35.21 -1.12
C ILE A 15 -25.03 36.37 -0.92
N SER A 16 -26.19 36.30 -1.59
CA SER A 16 -27.23 37.31 -1.44
C SER A 16 -27.78 37.36 0.00
N PHE A 17 -28.01 36.21 0.63
CA PHE A 17 -28.57 36.17 1.99
C PHE A 17 -27.56 36.64 3.05
N SER A 18 -26.27 36.30 2.90
CA SER A 18 -25.21 36.83 3.76
C SER A 18 -25.13 38.36 3.67
N ALA A 19 -25.23 38.93 2.46
CA ALA A 19 -25.26 40.37 2.27
C ALA A 19 -26.48 41.04 2.95
N CYS A 20 -27.65 40.39 2.92
CA CYS A 20 -28.84 40.89 3.62
C CYS A 20 -28.65 40.90 5.15
N VAL A 21 -28.00 39.88 5.72
CA VAL A 21 -27.74 39.83 7.17
C VAL A 21 -26.78 40.94 7.58
N THR A 22 -25.70 41.16 6.83
CA THR A 22 -24.76 42.26 7.10
C THR A 22 -25.43 43.62 7.00
N SER A 23 -26.21 43.87 5.93
CA SER A 23 -26.93 45.13 5.77
C SER A 23 -27.96 45.37 6.89
N GLY A 24 -28.60 44.30 7.38
CA GLY A 24 -29.50 44.36 8.53
C GLY A 24 -28.78 44.74 9.83
N MET A 25 -27.59 44.20 10.07
CA MET A 25 -26.73 44.58 11.20
C MET A 25 -26.30 46.04 11.13
N ASP A 26 -25.86 46.51 9.95
CA ASP A 26 -25.44 47.90 9.76
C ASP A 26 -26.60 48.88 10.01
N THR A 27 -27.79 48.55 9.49
CA THR A 27 -29.00 49.34 9.73
C THR A 27 -29.37 49.35 11.21
N ALA A 28 -29.30 48.19 11.88
CA ALA A 28 -29.59 48.09 13.29
C ALA A 28 -28.61 48.90 14.15
N SER A 29 -27.33 48.91 13.78
CA SER A 29 -26.32 49.72 14.44
C SER A 29 -26.55 51.21 14.22
N SER A 30 -26.90 51.65 13.00
CA SER A 30 -27.18 53.06 12.70
C SER A 30 -28.37 53.57 13.51
N VAL A 31 -29.47 52.83 13.51
CA VAL A 31 -30.68 53.21 14.27
C VAL A 31 -30.39 53.23 15.78
N ALA A 32 -29.58 52.30 16.29
CA ALA A 32 -29.17 52.32 17.69
C ALA A 32 -28.41 53.60 18.06
N LEU A 33 -27.50 54.05 17.21
CA LEU A 33 -26.74 55.30 17.41
C LEU A 33 -27.67 56.53 17.41
N ASP A 34 -28.58 56.63 16.43
CA ASP A 34 -29.52 57.75 16.32
C ASP A 34 -30.44 57.87 17.55
N LEU A 35 -30.85 56.74 18.11
CA LEU A 35 -31.67 56.69 19.34
C LEU A 35 -30.89 57.20 20.56
N VAL A 36 -29.60 56.86 20.68
CA VAL A 36 -28.73 57.38 21.75
C VAL A 36 -28.53 58.89 21.60
N GLU A 37 -28.32 59.39 20.38
CA GLU A 37 -28.08 60.81 20.12
C GLU A 37 -29.33 61.68 20.39
N SER A 38 -30.52 61.16 20.14
CA SER A 38 -31.80 61.89 20.34
C SER A 38 -32.29 61.93 21.80
N GLN A 39 -31.58 61.29 22.74
CA GLN A 39 -31.99 61.15 24.16
C GLN A 39 -33.41 60.59 24.34
N THR A 40 -33.86 59.75 23.40
CA THR A 40 -35.18 59.12 23.49
C THR A 40 -35.15 57.99 24.51
N GLU A 41 -36.05 58.01 25.49
CA GLU A 41 -36.23 56.87 26.41
C GLU A 41 -36.89 55.71 25.65
N VAL A 42 -36.07 54.74 25.23
CA VAL A 42 -36.54 53.55 24.53
C VAL A 42 -36.92 52.46 25.55
N SER A 43 -38.09 51.85 25.38
CA SER A 43 -38.51 50.68 26.16
C SER A 43 -37.48 49.55 26.03
N SER A 44 -37.04 48.97 27.15
CA SER A 44 -36.01 47.91 27.18
C SER A 44 -36.40 46.64 26.43
N GLU A 45 -37.68 46.51 26.03
CA GLU A 45 -38.24 45.34 25.36
C GLU A 45 -37.95 45.32 23.83
N TYR A 46 -37.63 46.47 23.24
CA TYR A 46 -37.24 46.63 21.83
C TYR A 46 -35.86 47.28 21.70
N SER A 47 -34.87 46.71 22.39
CA SER A 47 -33.47 47.11 22.19
C SER A 47 -32.96 46.60 20.84
N MET A 48 -32.31 47.49 20.09
CA MET A 48 -31.56 47.14 18.88
C MET A 48 -30.53 46.03 19.13
N ASP A 49 -30.11 45.83 20.39
CA ASP A 49 -29.29 44.68 20.83
C ASP A 49 -29.94 43.33 20.50
N LYS A 50 -31.25 43.21 20.68
CA LYS A 50 -31.99 41.97 20.38
C LYS A 50 -31.96 41.67 18.88
N ALA A 51 -32.19 42.69 18.05
CA ALA A 51 -32.09 42.56 16.60
C ALA A 51 -30.67 42.18 16.15
N MET A 52 -29.64 42.77 16.78
CA MET A 52 -28.24 42.43 16.51
C MET A 52 -27.92 40.97 16.87
N VAL A 53 -28.43 40.47 18.00
CA VAL A 53 -28.28 39.06 18.40
C VAL A 53 -29.00 38.12 17.42
N GLU A 54 -30.17 38.49 16.92
CA GLU A 54 -30.91 37.71 15.93
C GLU A 54 -30.15 37.64 14.60
N PHE A 55 -29.61 38.75 14.10
CA PHE A 55 -28.77 38.76 12.90
C PHE A 55 -27.48 37.95 13.08
N ALA A 56 -26.79 38.08 14.21
CA ALA A 56 -25.59 37.29 14.50
C ALA A 56 -25.89 35.78 14.57
N THR A 57 -27.05 35.40 15.12
CA THR A 57 -27.51 34.01 15.15
C THR A 57 -27.78 33.49 13.74
N MET A 58 -28.44 34.30 12.91
CA MET A 58 -28.77 33.97 11.53
C MET A 58 -27.50 33.80 10.67
N ASP A 59 -26.52 34.70 10.82
CA ASP A 59 -25.22 34.59 10.14
C ASP A 59 -24.49 33.29 10.51
N ARG A 60 -24.46 32.96 11.81
CA ARG A 60 -23.86 31.71 12.28
C ARG A 60 -24.55 30.48 11.69
N GLN A 61 -25.89 30.46 11.67
CA GLN A 61 -26.67 29.35 11.10
C GLN A 61 -26.43 29.22 9.59
N LEU A 62 -26.42 30.34 8.86
CA LEU A 62 -26.11 30.39 7.43
C LEU A 62 -24.73 29.79 7.16
N ASN A 63 -23.72 30.22 7.91
CA ASN A 63 -22.35 29.73 7.77
C ASN A 63 -22.22 28.23 8.07
N HIS A 64 -22.92 27.73 9.09
CA HIS A 64 -22.99 26.28 9.35
C HIS A 64 -23.63 25.52 8.18
N TYR A 65 -24.73 26.03 7.64
CA TYR A 65 -25.42 25.42 6.51
C TYR A 65 -24.51 25.35 5.26
N VAL A 66 -23.85 26.46 4.91
CA VAL A 66 -22.91 26.52 3.78
C VAL A 66 -21.79 25.48 3.95
N LYS A 67 -21.18 25.39 5.14
CA LYS A 67 -20.15 24.39 5.43
C LYS A 67 -20.65 22.96 5.28
N ALA A 68 -21.86 22.66 5.77
CA ALA A 68 -22.45 21.33 5.67
C ALA A 68 -22.75 20.93 4.20
N VAL A 69 -23.28 21.86 3.40
CA VAL A 69 -23.53 21.66 1.97
C VAL A 69 -22.22 21.41 1.22
N GLN A 70 -21.21 22.24 1.45
CA GLN A 70 -19.90 22.09 0.79
C GLN A 70 -19.23 20.76 1.14
N SER A 71 -19.29 20.36 2.41
CA SER A 71 -18.77 19.06 2.87
C SER A 71 -19.48 17.89 2.16
N THR A 72 -20.81 17.95 2.04
CA THR A 72 -21.60 16.92 1.35
C THR A 72 -21.27 16.84 -0.14
N ILE A 73 -21.09 17.99 -0.81
CA ILE A 73 -20.68 18.04 -2.22
C ILE A 73 -19.31 17.40 -2.39
N ASN A 74 -18.35 17.74 -1.53
CA ASN A 74 -17.00 17.18 -1.57
C ASN A 74 -17.02 15.66 -1.33
N HIS A 75 -17.81 15.20 -0.36
CA HIS A 75 -18.00 13.78 -0.08
C HIS A 75 -18.58 13.03 -1.29
N LYS A 76 -19.62 13.57 -1.94
CA LYS A 76 -20.18 12.98 -3.17
C LYS A 76 -19.17 12.94 -4.32
N LYS A 77 -18.38 14.01 -4.49
CA LYS A 77 -17.28 14.03 -5.48
C LYS A 77 -16.24 12.95 -5.19
N PHE A 78 -15.86 12.79 -3.93
CA PHE A 78 -14.94 11.74 -3.50
C PHE A 78 -15.49 10.34 -3.81
N LEU A 79 -16.74 10.06 -3.46
CA LEU A 79 -17.38 8.77 -3.77
C LEU A 79 -17.45 8.50 -5.28
N ALA A 80 -17.75 9.52 -6.09
CA ALA A 80 -17.78 9.40 -7.54
C ALA A 80 -16.39 9.18 -8.17
N LEU A 81 -15.31 9.63 -7.51
CA LEU A 81 -13.94 9.31 -7.89
C LEU A 81 -13.56 7.89 -7.44
N GLN A 82 -13.96 7.51 -6.22
CA GLN A 82 -13.71 6.17 -5.69
C GLN A 82 -14.35 5.08 -6.55
N SER A 83 -15.58 5.27 -7.04
CA SER A 83 -16.25 4.31 -7.92
C SER A 83 -15.57 4.13 -9.28
N LYS A 84 -14.75 5.10 -9.70
CA LYS A 84 -13.95 5.04 -10.93
C LYS A 84 -12.57 4.43 -10.73
N ASN A 85 -12.09 4.34 -9.49
CA ASN A 85 -10.89 3.58 -9.16
C ASN A 85 -11.21 2.08 -9.21
N SER A 86 -11.39 1.54 -10.40
CA SER A 86 -11.58 0.10 -10.58
C SER A 86 -10.22 -0.61 -10.58
N ASP A 87 -10.18 -1.82 -10.04
CA ASP A 87 -8.97 -2.65 -9.98
C ASP A 87 -8.44 -3.03 -11.39
N VAL A 88 -9.24 -2.77 -12.42
CA VAL A 88 -8.94 -3.00 -13.83
C VAL A 88 -7.74 -2.17 -14.30
N ASP A 89 -7.54 -0.97 -13.74
CA ASP A 89 -6.37 -0.13 -14.04
C ASP A 89 -5.06 -0.74 -13.49
N PHE A 90 -5.15 -1.48 -12.38
CA PHE A 90 -4.00 -2.21 -11.83
C PHE A 90 -3.68 -3.47 -12.62
N GLN A 91 -4.71 -4.16 -13.16
CA GLN A 91 -4.53 -5.38 -13.94
C GLN A 91 -3.85 -5.13 -15.30
N ASN A 92 -4.05 -3.94 -15.88
CA ASN A 92 -3.45 -3.54 -17.15
C ASN A 92 -2.12 -2.78 -16.99
N ASN A 93 -1.63 -2.61 -15.77
CA ASN A 93 -0.32 -1.99 -15.53
C ASN A 93 0.79 -2.85 -16.17
N GLY A 94 1.57 -2.25 -17.07
CA GLY A 94 2.65 -2.94 -17.80
C GLY A 94 3.66 -3.63 -16.88
N LYS A 95 3.94 -3.07 -15.69
CA LYS A 95 4.82 -3.72 -14.70
C LYS A 95 4.22 -5.02 -14.14
N LEU A 96 2.92 -5.06 -13.91
CA LEU A 96 2.23 -6.24 -13.42
C LEU A 96 2.14 -7.33 -14.49
N LEU A 97 1.94 -6.93 -15.75
CA LEU A 97 1.95 -7.85 -16.88
C LEU A 97 3.33 -8.52 -17.07
N VAL A 98 4.41 -7.72 -17.04
CA VAL A 98 5.78 -8.23 -17.11
C VAL A 98 6.06 -9.20 -15.96
N PHE A 99 5.66 -8.85 -14.73
CA PHE A 99 5.82 -9.73 -13.57
C PHE A 99 5.04 -11.04 -13.70
N LYS A 100 3.76 -11.00 -14.11
CA LYS A 100 2.95 -12.20 -14.37
C LYS A 100 3.58 -13.09 -15.44
N GLN A 101 4.16 -12.49 -16.48
CA GLN A 101 4.83 -13.22 -17.56
C GLN A 101 6.14 -13.85 -17.08
N GLN A 102 6.94 -13.15 -16.29
CA GLN A 102 8.13 -13.70 -15.64
C GLN A 102 7.80 -14.88 -14.72
N LEU A 103 6.71 -14.81 -13.95
CA LEU A 103 6.26 -15.93 -13.12
C LEU A 103 5.81 -17.13 -13.93
N LYS A 104 5.12 -16.92 -15.06
CA LYS A 104 4.73 -18.02 -15.97
C LYS A 104 5.95 -18.72 -16.55
N GLU A 105 6.94 -17.95 -17.00
CA GLU A 105 8.18 -18.49 -17.56
C GLU A 105 8.97 -19.28 -16.50
N LEU A 106 9.07 -18.72 -15.29
CA LEU A 106 9.73 -19.41 -14.17
C LEU A 106 9.00 -20.72 -13.82
N LYS A 107 7.67 -20.72 -13.72
CA LYS A 107 6.89 -21.95 -13.47
C LYS A 107 7.13 -23.03 -14.52
N LYS A 108 7.23 -22.64 -15.80
CA LYS A 108 7.52 -23.56 -16.91
C LYS A 108 8.91 -24.19 -16.79
N GLN A 109 9.91 -23.43 -16.37
CA GLN A 109 11.27 -23.92 -16.17
C GLN A 109 11.39 -24.91 -15.01
N TYR A 110 10.50 -24.82 -14.01
CA TYR A 110 10.50 -25.71 -12.84
C TYR A 110 9.43 -26.82 -12.88
N GLY A 111 8.74 -27.01 -14.02
CA GLY A 111 7.82 -28.15 -14.23
C GLY A 111 6.56 -28.16 -13.35
N LEU A 112 6.19 -27.03 -12.74
CA LEU A 112 4.96 -26.91 -11.94
C LEU A 112 3.78 -26.69 -12.89
N GLN A 113 2.94 -27.71 -13.09
CA GLN A 113 1.73 -27.57 -13.92
C GLN A 113 0.90 -26.38 -13.41
N ALA A 114 0.53 -25.50 -14.34
CA ALA A 114 -0.57 -24.59 -14.12
C ALA A 114 -1.85 -25.43 -14.17
N ASP A 115 -2.66 -25.36 -13.12
CA ASP A 115 -3.99 -25.98 -13.10
C ASP A 115 -4.70 -25.67 -14.42
N ARG A 116 -4.95 -26.72 -15.20
CA ARG A 116 -5.87 -26.65 -16.34
C ARG A 116 -7.26 -26.51 -15.72
N GLU A 117 -7.87 -25.36 -15.92
CA GLU A 117 -9.32 -25.24 -15.79
C GLU A 117 -9.96 -26.27 -16.72
N ALA A 118 -10.69 -27.19 -16.07
CA ALA A 118 -11.62 -28.20 -16.56
C ALA A 118 -11.80 -28.38 -18.09
N ASP A 119 -11.39 -29.56 -18.59
CA ASP A 119 -12.21 -30.31 -19.55
C ASP A 119 -11.88 -31.80 -19.45
N GLY A 120 -12.93 -32.63 -19.43
CA GLY A 120 -12.86 -34.01 -18.98
C GLY A 120 -12.39 -35.01 -20.03
N THR A 121 -11.54 -35.94 -19.64
CA THR A 121 -11.69 -37.38 -19.96
C THR A 121 -10.81 -38.18 -19.01
N GLU A 122 -11.37 -39.23 -18.42
CA GLU A 122 -10.68 -40.17 -17.55
C GLU A 122 -9.65 -41.01 -18.31
N GLY A 123 -8.59 -41.46 -17.63
CA GLY A 123 -7.74 -42.52 -18.17
C GLY A 123 -6.36 -42.61 -17.54
N VAL A 124 -6.27 -43.52 -16.56
CA VAL A 124 -5.10 -44.34 -16.19
C VAL A 124 -4.12 -43.76 -15.16
N ASP A 125 -4.16 -44.45 -14.02
CA ASP A 125 -3.17 -44.58 -12.95
C ASP A 125 -1.81 -45.01 -13.49
N GLU A 126 -0.81 -44.15 -13.36
CA GLU A 126 0.57 -44.62 -13.16
C GLU A 126 1.02 -44.03 -11.83
N ASP A 127 1.34 -44.91 -10.87
CA ASP A 127 2.06 -44.59 -9.64
C ASP A 127 3.19 -43.61 -9.95
N MET A 128 2.95 -42.32 -9.73
CA MET A 128 3.99 -41.32 -9.89
C MET A 128 4.94 -41.52 -8.71
N ILE A 129 6.04 -42.21 -8.97
CA ILE A 129 7.18 -42.24 -8.06
C ILE A 129 7.63 -40.79 -7.91
N VAL A 130 7.22 -40.15 -6.80
CA VAL A 130 7.78 -38.87 -6.37
C VAL A 130 9.23 -39.16 -6.03
N THR A 131 10.13 -39.09 -7.01
CA THR A 131 11.54 -38.92 -6.69
C THR A 131 11.63 -37.58 -5.99
N GLN A 132 11.69 -37.61 -4.66
CA GLN A 132 12.11 -36.48 -3.85
C GLN A 132 13.41 -36.00 -4.47
N SER A 133 13.36 -34.92 -5.26
CA SER A 133 14.56 -34.22 -5.69
C SER A 133 15.24 -33.82 -4.39
N GLN A 134 16.29 -34.54 -4.00
CA GLN A 134 16.99 -34.33 -2.73
C GLN A 134 17.66 -32.96 -2.81
N THR A 135 16.91 -31.93 -2.47
CA THR A 135 17.45 -30.61 -2.19
C THR A 135 18.19 -30.75 -0.88
N ASN A 136 19.50 -30.95 -0.97
CA ASN A 136 20.35 -31.11 0.21
C ASN A 136 20.30 -29.79 1.01
N PHE A 137 19.54 -29.77 2.10
CA PHE A 137 19.45 -28.62 3.01
C PHE A 137 20.67 -28.48 3.91
N ILE A 138 21.59 -29.44 3.86
CA ILE A 138 22.75 -29.52 4.75
C ILE A 138 23.90 -28.67 4.22
N CYS A 139 24.38 -27.77 5.07
CA CYS A 139 25.54 -26.93 4.80
C CYS A 139 26.82 -27.77 4.74
N PRO A 140 27.65 -27.67 3.69
CA PRO A 140 28.93 -28.38 3.61
C PRO A 140 29.95 -27.99 4.69
N ILE A 141 29.76 -26.85 5.35
CA ILE A 141 30.67 -26.30 6.37
C ILE A 141 30.24 -26.76 7.76
N THR A 142 28.99 -26.48 8.15
CA THR A 142 28.48 -26.77 9.49
C THR A 142 27.89 -28.16 9.62
N GLN A 143 27.57 -28.82 8.50
CA GLN A 143 26.85 -30.10 8.46
C GLN A 143 25.46 -30.03 9.13
N LEU A 144 24.94 -28.82 9.33
CA LEU A 144 23.60 -28.55 9.84
C LEU A 144 22.70 -28.07 8.69
N GLU A 145 21.39 -28.11 8.95
CA GLU A 145 20.40 -27.51 8.06
C GLU A 145 20.63 -26.00 7.94
N MET A 146 20.73 -25.50 6.71
CA MET A 146 20.97 -24.09 6.42
C MET A 146 19.78 -23.22 6.84
N LYS A 147 20.05 -22.07 7.44
CA LYS A 147 19.06 -21.04 7.79
C LYS A 147 19.09 -19.88 6.80
N LYS A 148 20.28 -19.41 6.41
CA LYS A 148 20.47 -18.35 5.40
C LYS A 148 21.35 -18.87 4.27
N PRO A 149 20.79 -19.67 3.34
CA PRO A 149 21.57 -20.24 2.26
C PRO A 149 22.09 -19.15 1.29
N VAL A 150 23.40 -19.15 1.03
CA VAL A 150 24.05 -18.33 0.00
C VAL A 150 24.78 -19.20 -1.01
N LYS A 151 24.56 -18.92 -2.29
CA LYS A 151 25.12 -19.67 -3.41
C LYS A 151 26.30 -18.91 -4.01
N ASN A 152 27.42 -19.60 -4.20
CA ASN A 152 28.52 -19.05 -4.98
C ASN A 152 28.19 -19.13 -6.48
N LYS A 153 28.12 -17.98 -7.15
CA LYS A 153 27.80 -17.90 -8.58
C LYS A 153 28.83 -18.55 -9.52
N VAL A 154 30.04 -18.84 -9.05
CA VAL A 154 31.10 -19.44 -9.87
C VAL A 154 31.02 -20.96 -9.89
N CYS A 155 30.90 -21.60 -8.72
CA CYS A 155 30.87 -23.07 -8.62
C CYS A 155 29.48 -23.65 -8.33
N GLY A 156 28.48 -22.80 -8.06
CA GLY A 156 27.09 -23.21 -7.82
C GLY A 156 26.82 -23.84 -6.46
N HIS A 157 27.81 -23.96 -5.58
CA HIS A 157 27.64 -24.54 -4.24
C HIS A 157 27.02 -23.54 -3.27
N THR A 158 26.20 -24.07 -2.37
CA THR A 158 25.44 -23.31 -1.37
C THR A 158 25.96 -23.60 0.03
N TYR A 159 25.97 -22.57 0.87
CA TYR A 159 26.48 -22.61 2.24
C TYR A 159 25.58 -21.80 3.16
N GLU A 160 25.75 -21.97 4.46
CA GLU A 160 25.29 -21.01 5.45
C GLU A 160 26.08 -19.70 5.33
N GLU A 161 25.37 -18.56 5.31
CA GLU A 161 25.95 -17.23 5.06
C GLU A 161 27.06 -16.87 6.05
N GLU A 162 26.77 -17.02 7.35
CA GLU A 162 27.65 -16.58 8.43
C GLU A 162 28.98 -17.38 8.41
N ASP A 163 28.90 -18.67 8.14
CA ASP A 163 30.06 -19.56 8.12
C ASP A 163 30.97 -19.36 6.91
N ILE A 164 30.40 -19.24 5.70
CA ILE A 164 31.23 -19.01 4.51
C ILE A 164 31.89 -17.63 4.56
N VAL A 165 31.19 -16.62 5.09
CA VAL A 165 31.75 -15.27 5.29
C VAL A 165 32.92 -15.32 6.27
N CYS A 166 32.78 -16.03 7.39
CA CYS A 166 33.86 -16.20 8.37
C CYS A 166 35.12 -16.85 7.76
N ILE A 167 34.95 -17.88 6.92
CA ILE A 167 36.07 -18.53 6.21
C ILE A 167 36.77 -17.54 5.26
N ILE A 168 35.99 -16.79 4.47
CA ILE A 168 36.53 -15.83 3.51
C ILE A 168 37.34 -14.76 4.23
N GLU A 169 36.81 -14.19 5.31
CA GLU A 169 37.48 -13.15 6.10
C GLU A 169 38.77 -13.67 6.74
N SER A 170 38.73 -14.87 7.32
CA SER A 170 39.90 -15.48 7.98
C SER A 170 41.04 -15.72 6.99
N LYS A 171 40.73 -16.18 5.77
CA LYS A 171 41.75 -16.36 4.71
C LYS A 171 42.26 -15.04 4.17
N HIS A 172 41.39 -14.03 4.03
CA HIS A 172 41.78 -12.69 3.61
C HIS A 172 42.79 -12.06 4.60
N LYS A 173 42.55 -12.19 5.92
CA LYS A 173 43.49 -11.75 6.97
C LYS A 173 44.86 -12.43 6.85
N GLN A 174 44.89 -13.69 6.42
CA GLN A 174 46.13 -14.45 6.16
C GLN A 174 46.76 -14.15 4.79
N LYS A 175 46.25 -13.18 4.03
CA LYS A 175 46.67 -12.87 2.64
C LYS A 175 46.55 -14.08 1.69
N LYS A 176 45.63 -15.01 1.98
CA LYS A 176 45.36 -16.22 1.18
C LYS A 176 44.00 -16.13 0.50
N LYS A 177 43.85 -16.81 -0.64
CA LYS A 177 42.56 -16.97 -1.32
C LYS A 177 41.74 -18.06 -0.62
N ALA A 178 40.45 -17.79 -0.38
CA ALA A 178 39.54 -18.80 0.17
C ALA A 178 39.18 -19.83 -0.90
N CYS A 179 39.24 -21.11 -0.56
CA CYS A 179 38.80 -22.21 -1.43
C CYS A 179 37.34 -22.54 -1.17
N CYS A 180 36.66 -23.10 -2.17
CA CYS A 180 35.34 -23.67 -2.01
C CYS A 180 35.35 -24.77 -0.92
N PRO A 181 34.53 -24.67 0.14
CA PRO A 181 34.49 -25.70 1.19
C PRO A 181 33.85 -27.03 0.76
N LYS A 182 33.16 -27.08 -0.38
CA LYS A 182 32.56 -28.33 -0.86
C LYS A 182 33.67 -29.29 -1.29
N ILE A 183 33.68 -30.46 -0.67
CA ILE A 183 34.60 -31.57 -0.98
C ILE A 183 34.52 -31.88 -2.49
N GLY A 184 35.68 -32.00 -3.13
CA GLY A 184 35.79 -32.28 -4.56
C GLY A 184 35.68 -31.05 -5.48
N CYS A 185 35.39 -29.87 -4.95
CA CYS A 185 35.38 -28.65 -5.76
C CYS A 185 36.78 -28.01 -5.84
N SER A 186 37.29 -27.81 -7.06
CA SER A 186 38.59 -27.20 -7.34
C SER A 186 38.56 -25.66 -7.38
N HIS A 187 37.41 -25.03 -7.12
CA HIS A 187 37.28 -23.58 -7.22
C HIS A 187 38.01 -22.86 -6.06
N ILE A 188 38.99 -22.02 -6.42
CA ILE A 188 39.79 -21.20 -5.51
C ILE A 188 39.49 -19.73 -5.78
N GLY A 189 39.44 -18.92 -4.71
CA GLY A 189 39.17 -17.49 -4.80
C GLY A 189 37.73 -17.11 -4.55
N VAL A 190 37.05 -17.80 -3.63
CA VAL A 190 35.71 -17.42 -3.17
C VAL A 190 35.78 -16.04 -2.50
N ARG A 191 34.94 -15.10 -2.96
CA ARG A 191 34.80 -13.76 -2.37
C ARG A 191 33.35 -13.51 -1.99
N LYS A 192 33.12 -12.59 -1.05
CA LYS A 192 31.78 -12.16 -0.65
C LYS A 192 30.93 -11.69 -1.85
N SER A 193 31.53 -11.01 -2.81
CA SER A 193 30.86 -10.55 -4.04
C SER A 193 30.47 -11.66 -5.03
N ASN A 194 30.95 -12.89 -4.81
CA ASN A 194 30.53 -14.07 -5.57
C ASN A 194 29.34 -14.78 -4.92
N LEU A 195 28.98 -14.43 -3.67
CA LEU A 195 27.87 -15.02 -2.95
C LEU A 195 26.58 -14.27 -3.26
N ILE A 196 25.53 -15.03 -3.57
CA ILE A 196 24.19 -14.53 -3.86
C ILE A 196 23.23 -15.24 -2.91
N GLN A 197 22.26 -14.52 -2.33
CA GLN A 197 21.23 -15.13 -1.50
C GLN A 197 20.40 -16.12 -2.32
N ASP A 198 20.25 -17.34 -1.80
CA ASP A 198 19.44 -18.39 -2.44
C ASP A 198 18.02 -18.36 -1.86
N GLU A 199 17.25 -17.37 -2.31
CA GLU A 199 15.87 -17.12 -1.87
C GLU A 199 14.95 -18.33 -2.13
N VAL A 200 15.21 -19.08 -3.21
CA VAL A 200 14.45 -20.29 -3.54
C VAL A 200 14.74 -21.37 -2.51
N LEU A 201 16.02 -21.67 -2.25
CA LEU A 201 16.39 -22.67 -1.26
C LEU A 201 15.94 -22.28 0.16
N ARG A 202 16.05 -21.00 0.53
CA ARG A 202 15.58 -20.49 1.82
C ARG A 202 14.10 -20.78 2.02
N ARG A 203 13.26 -20.44 1.04
CA ARG A 203 11.81 -20.70 1.11
C ARG A 203 11.50 -22.19 1.14
N THR A 204 12.23 -23.02 0.40
CA THR A 204 12.05 -24.47 0.42
C THR A 204 12.36 -25.06 1.81
N ILE A 205 13.44 -24.63 2.45
CA ILE A 205 13.80 -25.04 3.81
C ILE A 205 12.73 -24.62 4.82
N GLU A 206 12.30 -23.35 4.79
CA GLU A 206 11.26 -22.84 5.70
C GLU A 206 9.94 -23.61 5.56
N ASN A 207 9.53 -23.93 4.34
CA ASN A 207 8.31 -24.70 4.08
C ASN A 207 8.43 -26.15 4.55
N HIS A 208 9.59 -26.77 4.37
CA HIS A 208 9.86 -28.11 4.89
C HIS A 208 9.78 -28.14 6.42
N ASN A 209 10.37 -27.15 7.09
CA ASN A 209 10.33 -27.04 8.54
C ASN A 209 8.92 -26.78 9.08
N LYS A 210 8.12 -25.95 8.41
CA LYS A 210 6.71 -25.75 8.75
C LYS A 210 5.94 -27.07 8.69
N LYS A 211 6.07 -27.85 7.62
CA LYS A 211 5.37 -29.16 7.49
C LYS A 211 5.76 -30.12 8.63
N ARG A 212 7.05 -30.19 8.99
CA ARG A 212 7.53 -31.03 10.11
C ARG A 212 6.98 -30.63 11.47
N LEU A 213 6.71 -29.34 11.69
CA LEU A 213 6.11 -28.85 12.94
C LEU A 213 4.62 -29.18 13.04
N HIS A 214 3.90 -29.30 11.91
CA HIS A 214 2.47 -29.63 11.89
C HIS A 214 2.21 -31.16 11.89
N SER A 215 3.24 -31.97 11.68
CA SER A 215 3.15 -33.45 11.74
C SER A 215 3.60 -34.05 13.09
N LYS A 216 3.82 -33.22 14.11
CA LYS A 216 4.11 -33.63 15.49
C LYS A 216 2.95 -33.21 16.38
#